data_AF-A0A955IMA5-F1
#
_entry.id   AF-A0A955IMA5-F1
#
_cell.length_a   1.000
_cell.length_b   1.000
_cell.length_c   1.000
_cell.angle_alpha   90.00
_cell.angle_beta   90.00
_cell.angle_gamma   90.00
#
_symmetry.space_group_name_H-M   'P 1'
#
loop_
_entity.id
_entity.type
_entity.pdbx_description
1 polymer ?
#
loop_
_entity_poly.entity_id
_entity_poly.type
_entity_poly.pdbx_seq_one_letter_code
_entity_poly.pdbx_strand_id
1 'polypeptide(L)'
;MTRTHTNHRDARAHLGLKSAALAVLVATGLTATGCNSAGEGAASGAAFGALVGMGLGSLSGDMGKGAAAGALIGAAGGAIIGDQNERNDRYNRNDW
;
A
#
# COMPACT_ATOMS: atom_id res chain seq x y z
N MET A 1 42.62 -9.15 -21.39
CA MET A 1 41.91 -8.23 -20.48
C MET A 1 40.42 -8.52 -20.59
N THR A 2 39.90 -9.44 -19.77
CA THR A 2 38.55 -10.01 -19.89
C THR A 2 37.55 -9.09 -19.21
N ARG A 3 36.68 -8.42 -20.00
CA ARG A 3 35.64 -7.51 -19.51
C ARG A 3 34.50 -8.33 -18.91
N THR A 4 34.46 -8.42 -17.59
CA THR A 4 33.33 -8.99 -16.83
C THR A 4 32.07 -8.15 -17.06
N HIS A 5 31.23 -8.57 -18.00
CA HIS A 5 29.84 -8.12 -18.11
C HIS A 5 29.04 -8.81 -17.01
N THR A 6 29.04 -8.25 -15.80
CA THR A 6 28.13 -8.70 -14.75
C THR A 6 26.71 -8.30 -15.12
N ASN A 7 25.86 -9.31 -15.09
CA ASN A 7 24.49 -9.38 -15.55
C ASN A 7 23.56 -8.47 -14.70
N HIS A 8 23.13 -7.33 -15.25
CA HIS A 8 22.18 -6.41 -14.60
C HIS A 8 20.73 -6.97 -14.50
N ARG A 9 20.47 -8.17 -15.02
CA ARG A 9 19.12 -8.77 -15.01
C ARG A 9 18.80 -9.46 -13.69
N ASP A 10 19.80 -9.94 -12.97
CA ASP A 10 19.59 -10.76 -11.77
C ASP A 10 19.22 -9.91 -10.54
N ALA A 11 19.75 -8.69 -10.43
CA ALA A 11 19.43 -7.76 -9.35
C ALA A 11 17.94 -7.32 -9.34
N ARG A 12 17.28 -7.32 -10.51
CA ARG A 12 15.87 -6.90 -10.65
C ARG A 12 14.90 -7.97 -10.13
N ALA A 13 15.26 -9.25 -10.28
CA ALA A 13 14.44 -10.37 -9.81
C ALA A 13 14.45 -10.49 -8.27
N HIS A 14 15.58 -10.21 -7.64
CA HIS A 14 15.71 -10.23 -6.18
C HIS A 14 15.05 -9.03 -5.49
N LEU A 15 14.97 -7.87 -6.16
CA LEU A 15 14.18 -6.73 -5.66
C LEU A 15 12.68 -7.03 -5.74
N GLY A 16 12.18 -7.57 -6.86
CA GLY A 16 10.74 -7.83 -7.04
C GLY A 16 10.13 -8.80 -6.01
N LEU A 17 10.82 -9.91 -5.72
CA LEU A 17 10.29 -10.94 -4.81
C LEU A 17 10.42 -10.54 -3.33
N LYS A 18 11.49 -9.82 -2.96
CA LYS A 18 11.68 -9.28 -1.60
C LYS A 18 10.71 -8.12 -1.31
N SER A 19 10.47 -7.26 -2.30
CA SER A 19 9.47 -6.19 -2.21
C SER A 19 8.05 -6.75 -2.13
N ALA A 20 7.74 -7.85 -2.82
CA ALA A 20 6.45 -8.52 -2.69
C ALA A 20 6.26 -9.15 -1.30
N ALA A 21 7.28 -9.82 -0.77
CA ALA A 21 7.23 -10.39 0.58
C ALA A 21 7.09 -9.30 1.66
N LEU A 22 7.82 -8.19 1.54
CA LEU A 22 7.64 -7.02 2.41
C LEU A 22 6.25 -6.40 2.26
N ALA A 23 5.72 -6.27 1.03
CA ALA A 23 4.38 -5.75 0.80
C ALA A 23 3.30 -6.62 1.44
N VAL A 24 3.44 -7.95 1.37
CA VAL A 24 2.54 -8.90 2.03
C VAL A 24 2.64 -8.79 3.54
N LEU A 25 3.85 -8.67 4.09
CA LEU A 25 4.10 -8.58 5.53
C LEU A 25 3.62 -7.24 6.12
N VAL A 26 3.78 -6.14 5.36
CA VAL A 26 3.23 -4.83 5.71
C VAL A 26 1.70 -4.82 5.57
N ALA A 27 1.15 -5.46 4.53
CA ALA A 27 -0.31 -5.60 4.38
C ALA A 27 -0.93 -6.42 5.53
N THR A 28 -0.28 -7.51 5.95
CA THR A 28 -0.75 -8.29 7.11
C THR A 28 -0.58 -7.52 8.43
N GLY A 29 0.49 -6.73 8.59
CA GLY A 29 0.68 -5.85 9.74
C GLY A 29 -0.35 -4.71 9.83
N LEU A 30 -0.74 -4.13 8.69
CA LEU A 30 -1.78 -3.11 8.59
C LEU A 30 -3.17 -3.67 8.94
N THR A 31 -3.46 -4.92 8.55
CA THR A 31 -4.72 -5.57 8.96
C THR A 31 -4.77 -5.89 10.46
N ALA A 32 -3.62 -5.99 11.13
CA ALA A 32 -3.52 -6.25 12.57
C ALA A 32 -3.51 -4.96 13.41
N THR A 33 -3.25 -3.80 12.80
CA THR A 33 -3.20 -2.48 13.44
C THR A 33 -4.25 -1.56 12.83
N GLY A 34 -5.52 -2.00 12.91
CA GLY A 34 -6.66 -1.22 12.45
C GLY A 34 -6.75 0.10 13.21
N CYS A 35 -6.26 1.17 12.59
CA CYS A 35 -6.45 2.51 13.08
C CYS A 35 -7.94 2.85 12.95
N ASN A 36 -8.59 3.15 14.06
CA ASN A 36 -10.03 3.00 14.21
C ASN A 36 -10.89 4.17 13.69
N SER A 37 -10.40 4.90 12.70
CA SER A 37 -11.07 6.13 12.25
C SER A 37 -10.95 6.32 10.76
N ALA A 38 -11.96 6.96 10.17
CA ALA A 38 -12.02 7.26 8.74
C ALA A 38 -10.77 8.01 8.24
N GLY A 39 -10.23 8.94 9.03
CA GLY A 39 -9.04 9.70 8.67
C GLY A 39 -7.77 8.85 8.56
N GLU A 40 -7.60 7.88 9.47
CA GLU A 40 -6.41 7.02 9.49
C GLU A 40 -6.49 5.93 8.42
N GLY A 41 -7.70 5.43 8.16
CA GLY A 41 -7.99 4.60 6.99
C GLY A 41 -7.71 5.34 5.67
N ALA A 42 -8.12 6.60 5.55
CA ALA A 42 -7.86 7.41 4.36
C ALA A 42 -6.36 7.67 4.15
N ALA A 43 -5.63 8.02 5.23
CA ALA A 43 -4.21 8.31 5.14
C ALA A 43 -3.37 7.06 4.80
N SER A 44 -3.63 5.94 5.49
CA SER A 44 -2.96 4.67 5.23
C SER A 44 -3.32 4.12 3.85
N GLY A 45 -4.60 4.21 3.46
CA GLY A 45 -5.08 3.85 2.14
C GLY A 45 -4.45 4.67 1.03
N ALA A 46 -4.30 5.99 1.19
CA ALA A 46 -3.60 6.84 0.23
C ALA A 46 -2.11 6.48 0.11
N ALA A 47 -1.42 6.29 1.23
CA ALA A 47 -0.01 5.94 1.22
C ALA A 47 0.23 4.60 0.51
N PHE A 48 -0.58 3.59 0.83
CA PHE A 48 -0.48 2.27 0.23
C PHE A 48 -0.88 2.29 -1.25
N GLY A 49 -1.99 2.97 -1.56
CA GLY A 49 -2.46 3.16 -2.92
C GLY A 49 -1.45 3.91 -3.79
N ALA A 50 -0.76 4.91 -3.26
CA ALA A 50 0.31 5.62 -3.97
C ALA A 50 1.49 4.70 -4.31
N LEU A 51 1.92 3.85 -3.38
CA LEU A 51 3.01 2.90 -3.60
C LEU A 51 2.67 1.86 -4.67
N VAL A 52 1.48 1.26 -4.56
CA VAL A 52 0.97 0.29 -5.55
C VAL A 52 0.77 0.98 -6.91
N GLY A 53 0.18 2.17 -6.89
CA GLY A 53 -0.05 3.01 -8.05
C GLY A 53 1.23 3.42 -8.76
N MET A 54 2.29 3.76 -8.03
CA MET A 54 3.63 4.00 -8.60
C MET A 54 4.18 2.75 -9.28
N GLY A 55 4.05 1.58 -8.65
CA GLY A 55 4.47 0.31 -9.23
C GLY A 55 3.79 0.05 -10.57
N LEU A 56 2.46 0.19 -10.63
CA LEU A 56 1.69 0.00 -11.85
C LEU A 56 1.92 1.10 -12.89
N GLY A 57 1.97 2.37 -12.47
CA GLY A 57 2.22 3.51 -13.34
C GLY A 57 3.61 3.48 -13.98
N SER A 58 4.60 2.89 -13.30
CA SER A 58 5.94 2.71 -13.84
C SER A 58 5.97 1.79 -15.07
N LEU A 59 5.02 0.85 -15.20
CA LEU A 59 4.88 -0.02 -16.36
C LEU A 59 4.34 0.73 -17.58
N SER A 60 3.52 1.75 -17.36
CA SER A 60 2.91 2.56 -18.41
C SER A 60 3.70 3.82 -18.75
N GLY A 61 4.84 4.06 -18.10
CA GLY A 61 5.69 5.24 -18.30
C GLY A 61 5.30 6.49 -17.48
N ASP A 62 4.19 6.44 -16.74
CA ASP A 62 3.65 7.54 -15.95
C ASP A 62 3.55 7.17 -14.46
N MET A 63 4.71 7.07 -13.80
CA MET A 63 4.79 6.70 -12.38
C MET A 63 3.99 7.66 -11.48
N GLY A 64 4.04 8.97 -11.77
CA GLY A 64 3.34 10.00 -11.00
C GLY A 64 1.81 9.95 -11.14
N LYS A 65 1.28 9.65 -12.33
CA LYS A 65 -0.17 9.47 -12.51
C LYS A 65 -0.66 8.22 -11.79
N GLY A 66 0.12 7.12 -11.87
CA GLY A 66 -0.19 5.91 -11.15
C GLY A 66 -0.21 6.15 -9.63
N ALA A 67 0.78 6.87 -9.11
CA ALA A 67 0.83 7.28 -7.70
C ALA A 67 -0.40 8.07 -7.27
N ALA A 68 -0.74 9.12 -8.03
CA ALA A 68 -1.84 10.01 -7.70
C ALA A 68 -3.19 9.28 -7.77
N ALA A 69 -3.42 8.51 -8.83
CA ALA A 69 -4.64 7.72 -8.97
C ALA A 69 -4.77 6.67 -7.86
N GLY A 70 -3.69 5.97 -7.57
CA GLY A 70 -3.64 4.99 -6.49
C GLY A 70 -3.86 5.63 -5.12
N ALA A 71 -3.28 6.80 -4.86
CA ALA A 71 -3.49 7.54 -3.62
C ALA A 71 -4.94 7.97 -3.43
N LEU A 72 -5.58 8.49 -4.48
CA LEU A 72 -6.97 8.94 -4.43
C LEU A 72 -7.94 7.78 -4.20
N ILE A 73 -7.77 6.69 -4.95
CA ILE A 73 -8.61 5.49 -4.82
C ILE A 73 -8.37 4.83 -3.46
N GLY A 74 -7.11 4.74 -3.04
CA GLY A 74 -6.72 4.19 -1.75
C GLY A 74 -7.26 5.00 -0.57
N ALA A 75 -7.20 6.34 -0.62
CA ALA A 75 -7.82 7.19 0.40
C ALA A 75 -9.32 7.01 0.48
N ALA A 76 -10.00 7.00 -0.66
CA ALA A 76 -11.46 6.84 -0.68
C ALA A 76 -11.87 5.48 -0.09
N GLY A 77 -11.24 4.39 -0.53
CA GLY A 77 -11.50 3.05 -0.01
C GLY A 77 -11.16 2.92 1.48
N GLY A 78 -10.02 3.47 1.90
CA GLY A 78 -9.57 3.47 3.28
C GLY A 78 -10.48 4.31 4.20
N ALA A 79 -10.98 5.45 3.74
CA ALA A 79 -11.92 6.28 4.49
C ALA A 79 -13.25 5.55 4.77
N ILE A 80 -13.78 4.86 3.76
CA ILE A 80 -15.03 4.10 3.86
C ILE A 80 -14.88 2.93 4.84
N ILE A 81 -13.76 2.22 4.79
CA ILE A 81 -13.49 1.11 5.72
C ILE A 81 -13.26 1.65 7.14
N GLY A 82 -12.56 2.77 7.28
CA GLY A 82 -12.32 3.41 8.58
C GLY A 82 -13.59 3.94 9.25
N ASP A 83 -14.55 4.47 8.48
CA ASP A 83 -15.86 4.90 9.01
C ASP A 83 -16.67 3.72 9.58
N GLN A 84 -16.57 2.55 8.96
CA GLN A 84 -17.22 1.34 9.46
C GLN A 84 -16.60 0.86 10.77
N ASN A 85 -15.27 0.91 10.89
CA ASN A 85 -14.57 0.53 12.12
C ASN A 85 -14.94 1.46 13.28
N GLU A 86 -15.00 2.77 13.01
CA GLU A 86 -15.37 3.77 14.01
C GLU A 86 -16.80 3.57 14.54
N ARG A 87 -17.73 3.16 13.69
CA ARG A 87 -19.11 2.83 14.11
C ARG A 87 -19.15 1.58 14.99
N ASN A 88 -18.38 0.55 14.65
CA ASN A 88 -18.34 -0.72 15.37
C ASN A 88 -17.75 -0.55 16.79
N ASP A 89 -16.69 0.25 16.90
CA ASP A 89 -16.05 0.57 18.18
C ASP A 89 -16.92 1.40 19.12
N ARG A 90 -17.77 2.27 18.56
CA ARG A 90 -18.78 2.98 19.35
C ARG A 90 -19.74 1.97 19.94
N TYR A 91 -20.35 1.12 19.12
CA TYR A 91 -21.29 0.09 19.58
C TYR A 91 -20.73 -0.78 20.73
N ASN A 92 -19.53 -1.33 20.55
CA ASN A 92 -18.91 -2.19 21.57
C ASN A 92 -18.58 -1.43 22.89
N ARG A 93 -18.45 -0.10 22.85
CA ARG A 93 -18.22 0.72 24.05
C ARG A 93 -19.52 1.06 24.79
N ASN A 94 -20.70 0.92 24.21
CA ASN A 94 -21.96 1.21 24.92
C ASN A 94 -22.71 -0.03 25.41
N ASP A 95 -22.08 -1.20 25.34
CA ASP A 95 -22.56 -2.47 25.91
C ASP A 95 -21.82 -2.88 27.23
N TRP A 96 -21.31 -1.92 28.02
CA TRP A 96 -20.82 -2.10 29.40
C TRP A 96 -21.42 -1.07 30.37
#